data_AF-A0A363U028-F1
#
_entry.id   AF-A0A363U028-F1
#
_cell.length_a   1.000
_cell.length_b   1.000
_cell.length_c   1.000
_cell.angle_alpha   90.00
_cell.angle_beta   90.00
_cell.angle_gamma   90.00
#
_symmetry.space_group_name_H-M   'P 1'
#
loop_
_entity.id
_entity.type
_entity.pdbx_description
1 polymer ?
#
loop_
_entity_poly.entity_id
_entity_poly.type
_entity_poly.pdbx_seq_one_letter_code
_entity_poly.pdbx_strand_id
1 'polypeptide(L)'
;MSPLGPILIVDDEASIRQSLAGVLADEGYSCALAKDGADALSQLRSLHPSLVLLDIWMPGMDGIETLRRIKESHPETPVIMMSGHATISTAIKATRVGASDFIEKPLEIDLVVNAIRRTLEAREAVRTAVAGDASVSTGVQPPEDVSVLQSVVFERQASRGALMPQRTLARSAVMVGQGLHSGKKSGLIFEPRGPDTGIHFVGVSDTRAVPAHLDYVGSTGYATTIHLGSTQVATIEHVMSALNAYGISNLLIKCNGEVPVLDGSSVEFCSLFEEVGFENQAGDWHRIAVKEPVRVDAGKASIRLEPCDSFEIDYTLEYPAPVGRQRFVFRLDDPSAYRKEIAPARTFGFVKDIGLLQRQGLALGGRFDNFVLFGEEGPINDALRFPDEPVRHKILDAIGDLYLLGRRLQAKVIAHMTGHSHNIAVLKKIRELLDRA
;
A
#
# COMPACT_ATOMS: atom_id res chain seq x y z
N MET A 1 34.31 -17.65 -20.83
CA MET A 1 33.66 -16.69 -19.92
C MET A 1 34.77 -16.00 -19.15
N SER A 2 34.87 -14.67 -19.17
CA SER A 2 35.79 -13.99 -18.25
C SER A 2 35.37 -14.33 -16.82
N PRO A 3 36.29 -14.72 -15.92
CA PRO A 3 35.93 -15.07 -14.56
C PRO A 3 35.22 -13.89 -13.91
N LEU A 4 34.05 -14.14 -13.30
CA LEU A 4 33.35 -13.14 -12.49
C LEU A 4 34.31 -12.68 -11.37
N GLY A 5 34.42 -11.37 -11.17
CA GLY A 5 35.19 -10.83 -10.05
C GLY A 5 34.64 -11.32 -8.71
N PRO A 6 35.42 -11.26 -7.62
CA PRO A 6 34.99 -11.73 -6.31
C PRO A 6 33.79 -10.94 -5.78
N ILE A 7 33.05 -11.52 -4.83
CA ILE A 7 32.12 -10.78 -3.98
C ILE A 7 32.94 -10.03 -2.94
N LEU A 8 32.83 -8.72 -2.90
CA LEU A 8 33.52 -7.88 -1.90
C LEU A 8 32.64 -7.73 -0.66
N ILE A 9 33.08 -8.26 0.47
CA ILE A 9 32.39 -8.19 1.76
C ILE A 9 33.00 -7.06 2.58
N VAL A 10 32.20 -6.04 2.87
CA VAL A 10 32.59 -4.83 3.59
C VAL A 10 31.81 -4.76 4.89
N ASP A 11 32.53 -4.91 5.99
CA ASP A 11 31.98 -4.88 7.35
C ASP A 11 33.15 -4.55 8.29
N ASP A 12 32.95 -3.86 9.40
CA ASP A 12 34.02 -3.55 10.35
C ASP A 12 34.36 -4.74 11.27
N GLU A 13 33.40 -5.65 11.49
CA GLU A 13 33.59 -6.86 12.28
C GLU A 13 34.27 -7.99 11.49
N ALA A 14 35.48 -8.37 11.92
CA ALA A 14 36.25 -9.43 11.26
C ALA A 14 35.55 -10.79 11.27
N SER A 15 34.79 -11.09 12.33
CA SER A 15 33.99 -12.30 12.50
C SER A 15 32.91 -12.42 11.42
N ILE A 16 32.17 -11.34 11.14
CA ILE A 16 31.13 -11.31 10.10
C ILE A 16 31.74 -11.52 8.72
N ARG A 17 32.84 -10.80 8.42
CA ARG A 17 33.56 -10.97 7.15
C ARG A 17 34.03 -12.40 6.92
N GLN A 18 34.63 -13.02 7.94
CA GLN A 18 35.14 -14.40 7.85
C GLN A 18 34.00 -15.42 7.74
N SER A 19 32.93 -15.26 8.52
CA SER A 19 31.78 -16.17 8.50
C SER A 19 31.08 -16.14 7.14
N LEU A 20 30.78 -14.95 6.60
CA LEU A 20 30.19 -14.82 5.28
C LEU A 20 31.12 -15.34 4.19
N ALA A 21 32.42 -15.06 4.27
CA ALA A 21 33.37 -15.56 3.29
C ALA A 21 33.44 -17.09 3.26
N GLY A 22 33.41 -17.75 4.43
CA GLY A 22 33.38 -19.20 4.53
C GLY A 22 32.14 -19.80 3.88
N VAL A 23 30.96 -19.29 4.27
CA VAL A 23 29.67 -19.73 3.72
C VAL A 23 29.59 -19.52 2.20
N LEU A 24 30.01 -18.35 1.71
CA LEU A 24 29.97 -18.05 0.28
C LEU A 24 30.99 -18.86 -0.51
N ALA A 25 32.14 -19.20 0.08
CA ALA A 25 33.11 -20.10 -0.54
C ALA A 25 32.56 -21.52 -0.68
N ASP A 26 31.82 -22.02 0.32
CA ASP A 26 31.13 -23.32 0.25
C ASP A 26 30.06 -23.35 -0.86
N GLU A 27 29.40 -22.21 -1.12
CA GLU A 27 28.46 -22.00 -2.23
C GLU A 27 29.17 -21.73 -3.59
N GLY A 28 30.50 -21.77 -3.63
CA GLY A 28 31.29 -21.63 -4.86
C GLY A 28 31.64 -20.20 -5.28
N TYR A 29 31.39 -19.19 -4.43
CA TYR A 29 31.76 -17.81 -4.70
C TYR A 29 33.19 -17.49 -4.22
N SER A 30 33.95 -16.79 -5.06
CA SER A 30 35.20 -16.17 -4.63
C SER A 30 34.89 -14.89 -3.86
N CYS A 31 35.52 -14.69 -2.69
CA CYS A 31 35.29 -13.55 -1.83
C CYS A 31 36.56 -12.72 -1.60
N ALA A 32 36.39 -11.41 -1.49
CA ALA A 32 37.39 -10.47 -1.01
C ALA A 32 36.84 -9.70 0.20
N LEU A 33 37.70 -9.29 1.12
CA LEU A 33 37.29 -8.66 2.38
C LEU A 33 37.84 -7.24 2.46
N ALA A 34 36.98 -6.31 2.85
CA ALA A 34 37.36 -4.94 3.20
C ALA A 34 36.85 -4.61 4.61
N LYS A 35 37.71 -3.97 5.41
CA LYS A 35 37.39 -3.69 6.83
C LYS A 35 36.61 -2.39 7.05
N ASP A 36 36.52 -1.55 6.03
CA ASP A 36 35.81 -0.27 6.07
C ASP A 36 35.53 0.25 4.64
N GLY A 37 34.80 1.35 4.52
CA GLY A 37 34.46 1.96 3.24
C GLY A 37 35.67 2.49 2.44
N ALA A 38 36.73 2.94 3.10
CA ALA A 38 37.93 3.45 2.42
C ALA A 38 38.74 2.31 1.81
N ASP A 39 38.89 1.21 2.55
CA ASP A 39 39.49 -0.04 2.09
C ASP A 39 38.70 -0.60 0.90
N ALA A 40 37.37 -0.65 1.00
CA ALA A 40 36.50 -1.09 -0.10
C ALA A 40 36.72 -0.26 -1.37
N LEU A 41 36.68 1.07 -1.28
CA LEU A 41 36.88 1.96 -2.42
C LEU A 41 38.28 1.83 -3.05
N SER A 42 39.31 1.54 -2.25
CA SER A 42 40.68 1.31 -2.75
C SER A 42 40.78 0.01 -3.58
N GLN A 43 40.03 -1.02 -3.18
CA GLN A 43 40.07 -2.34 -3.80
C GLN A 43 39.19 -2.46 -5.05
N LEU A 44 38.14 -1.64 -5.21
CA LEU A 44 37.20 -1.70 -6.35
C LEU A 44 37.89 -1.69 -7.71
N ARG A 45 38.89 -0.83 -7.89
CA ARG A 45 39.59 -0.65 -9.18
C ARG A 45 40.45 -1.83 -9.57
N SER A 46 41.02 -2.55 -8.59
CA SER A 46 41.86 -3.71 -8.87
C SER A 46 41.04 -4.98 -8.96
N LEU A 47 40.05 -5.16 -8.08
CA LEU A 47 39.31 -6.41 -7.94
C LEU A 47 38.13 -6.54 -8.91
N HIS A 48 37.56 -5.42 -9.39
CA HIS A 48 36.35 -5.41 -10.23
C HIS A 48 35.27 -6.37 -9.73
N PRO A 49 34.77 -6.19 -8.49
CA PRO A 49 33.91 -7.18 -7.87
C PRO A 49 32.61 -7.43 -8.65
N SER A 50 32.15 -8.67 -8.62
CA SER A 50 30.86 -9.05 -9.21
C SER A 50 29.68 -8.50 -8.40
N LEU A 51 29.88 -8.30 -7.09
CA LEU A 51 28.89 -7.77 -6.16
C LEU A 51 29.59 -7.25 -4.90
N VAL A 52 29.01 -6.24 -4.24
CA VAL A 52 29.47 -5.74 -2.94
C VAL A 52 28.40 -6.01 -1.88
N LEU A 53 28.76 -6.70 -0.80
CA LEU A 53 27.96 -6.75 0.44
C LEU A 53 28.50 -5.66 1.37
N LEU A 54 27.67 -4.71 1.79
CA LEU A 54 28.12 -3.50 2.46
C LEU A 54 27.36 -3.24 3.76
N ASP A 55 28.05 -3.33 4.89
CA ASP A 55 27.50 -2.89 6.17
C ASP A 55 27.25 -1.38 6.20
N ILE A 56 26.18 -0.98 6.87
CA ILE A 56 25.77 0.43 6.98
C ILE A 56 26.57 1.17 8.06
N TRP A 57 26.83 0.53 9.19
CA TRP A 57 27.33 1.19 10.39
C TRP A 57 28.79 0.83 10.62
N MET A 58 29.66 1.45 9.82
CA MET A 58 31.11 1.29 9.95
C MET A 58 31.77 2.57 10.49
N PRO A 59 32.85 2.46 11.29
CA PRO A 59 33.64 3.61 11.72
C PRO A 59 34.24 4.41 10.56
N GLY A 60 34.23 5.74 10.67
CA GLY A 60 34.78 6.63 9.65
C GLY A 60 33.77 6.91 8.54
N MET A 61 33.92 6.23 7.39
CA MET A 61 32.98 6.35 6.28
C MET A 61 31.85 5.33 6.45
N ASP A 62 30.63 5.81 6.66
CA ASP A 62 29.46 4.94 6.78
C ASP A 62 29.12 4.24 5.44
N GLY A 63 28.30 3.21 5.50
CA GLY A 63 27.95 2.40 4.33
C GLY A 63 27.12 3.16 3.28
N ILE A 64 26.37 4.19 3.67
CA ILE A 64 25.56 4.97 2.71
C ILE A 64 26.46 5.90 1.88
N GLU A 65 27.41 6.57 2.53
CA GLU A 65 28.41 7.38 1.86
C GLU A 65 29.34 6.50 1.00
N THR A 66 29.67 5.30 1.48
CA THR A 66 30.43 4.31 0.71
C THR A 66 29.66 3.89 -0.54
N LEU A 67 28.37 3.55 -0.41
CA LEU A 67 27.49 3.21 -1.53
C LEU A 67 27.44 4.34 -2.57
N ARG A 68 27.27 5.59 -2.14
CA ARG A 68 27.23 6.76 -3.03
C ARG A 68 28.50 6.84 -3.88
N ARG A 69 29.68 6.70 -3.26
CA ARG A 69 30.97 6.74 -3.96
C ARG A 69 31.20 5.54 -4.87
N ILE A 70 30.70 4.35 -4.50
CA ILE A 70 30.71 3.18 -5.38
C ILE A 70 29.90 3.50 -6.64
N LYS A 71 28.69 4.04 -6.49
CA LYS A 71 27.80 4.33 -7.63
C LYS A 71 28.28 5.47 -8.51
N GLU A 72 28.99 6.45 -7.95
CA GLU A 72 29.64 7.52 -8.73
C GLU A 72 30.82 7.02 -9.58
N SER A 73 31.57 6.03 -9.08
CA SER A 73 32.79 5.55 -9.76
C SER A 73 32.57 4.27 -10.60
N HIS A 74 31.65 3.41 -10.17
CA HIS A 74 31.33 2.10 -10.75
C HIS A 74 29.81 1.88 -10.69
N PRO A 75 29.01 2.61 -11.48
CA PRO A 75 27.55 2.57 -11.42
C PRO A 75 26.96 1.16 -11.63
N GLU A 76 27.64 0.36 -12.45
CA GLU A 76 27.26 -1.01 -12.84
C GLU A 76 27.58 -2.09 -11.78
N THR A 77 28.30 -1.74 -10.71
CA THR A 77 28.61 -2.69 -9.63
C THR A 77 27.40 -2.80 -8.71
N PRO A 78 26.75 -3.97 -8.58
CA PRO A 78 25.62 -4.12 -7.68
C PRO A 78 26.10 -4.11 -6.22
N VAL A 79 25.31 -3.49 -5.35
CA VAL A 79 25.61 -3.33 -3.93
C VAL A 79 24.40 -3.75 -3.12
N ILE A 80 24.57 -4.73 -2.24
CA ILE A 80 23.56 -5.16 -1.26
C ILE A 80 23.96 -4.61 0.10
N MET A 81 23.06 -3.89 0.75
CA MET A 81 23.33 -3.33 2.08
C MET A 81 23.05 -4.34 3.18
N MET A 82 23.84 -4.34 4.25
CA MET A 82 23.64 -5.10 5.48
C MET A 82 23.43 -4.12 6.66
N SER A 83 22.47 -4.37 7.55
CA SER A 83 22.21 -3.46 8.69
C SER A 83 21.91 -4.17 10.01
N GLY A 84 22.65 -3.81 11.06
CA GLY A 84 22.38 -4.15 12.47
C GLY A 84 21.12 -3.52 13.07
N HIS A 85 20.76 -2.35 12.56
CA HIS A 85 19.56 -1.61 12.94
C HIS A 85 18.82 -1.23 11.68
N ALA A 86 18.01 -2.15 11.16
CA ALA A 86 17.19 -1.88 9.99
C ALA A 86 16.06 -0.90 10.34
N THR A 87 16.38 0.39 10.34
CA THR A 87 15.37 1.44 10.26
C THR A 87 14.98 1.63 8.80
N ILE A 88 13.67 1.71 8.55
CA ILE A 88 13.09 1.87 7.20
C ILE A 88 13.68 3.10 6.47
N SER A 89 14.02 4.16 7.21
CA SER A 89 14.71 5.36 6.70
C SER A 89 16.06 5.06 6.03
N THR A 90 16.78 4.07 6.53
CA THR A 90 18.12 3.70 6.06
C THR A 90 18.04 2.85 4.79
N ALA A 91 17.08 1.92 4.72
CA ALA A 91 16.80 1.17 3.50
C ALA A 91 16.33 2.10 2.36
N ILE A 92 15.46 3.07 2.65
CA ILE A 92 15.00 4.07 1.66
C ILE A 92 16.16 4.93 1.15
N LYS A 93 17.04 5.41 2.04
CA LYS A 93 18.24 6.16 1.65
C LYS A 93 19.15 5.31 0.75
N ALA A 94 19.38 4.04 1.11
CA ALA A 94 20.21 3.13 0.33
C ALA A 94 19.64 2.87 -1.08
N THR A 95 18.34 2.57 -1.20
CA THR A 95 17.71 2.33 -2.50
C THR A 95 17.75 3.58 -3.39
N ARG A 96 17.53 4.78 -2.85
CA ARG A 96 17.64 6.05 -3.61
C ARG A 96 19.06 6.30 -4.14
N VAL A 97 20.08 5.85 -3.43
CA VAL A 97 21.49 5.98 -3.83
C VAL A 97 21.90 4.88 -4.82
N GLY A 98 21.07 3.85 -5.01
CA GLY A 98 21.25 2.81 -6.04
C GLY A 98 21.60 1.42 -5.50
N ALA A 99 21.34 1.13 -4.21
CA ALA A 99 21.47 -0.22 -3.69
C ALA A 99 20.55 -1.20 -4.43
N SER A 100 21.07 -2.40 -4.71
CA SER A 100 20.38 -3.45 -5.44
C SER A 100 19.45 -4.28 -4.55
N ASP A 101 19.82 -4.48 -3.29
CA ASP A 101 19.01 -5.18 -2.29
C ASP A 101 19.44 -4.73 -0.88
N PHE A 102 18.71 -5.18 0.14
CA PHE A 102 18.96 -4.86 1.55
C PHE A 102 18.71 -6.09 2.43
N ILE A 103 19.61 -6.35 3.38
CA ILE A 103 19.55 -7.47 4.31
C ILE A 103 19.64 -6.96 5.75
N GLU A 104 18.70 -7.38 6.58
CA GLU A 104 18.67 -7.09 8.02
C GLU A 104 19.54 -8.11 8.78
N LYS A 105 20.39 -7.64 9.70
CA LYS A 105 21.12 -8.49 10.65
C LYS A 105 20.17 -8.84 11.82
N PRO A 106 20.24 -10.04 12.42
CA PRO A 106 21.25 -11.07 12.21
C PRO A 106 21.13 -11.74 10.83
N LEU A 107 22.27 -11.98 10.19
CA LEU A 107 22.32 -12.47 8.81
C LEU A 107 21.92 -13.95 8.76
N GLU A 108 20.74 -14.25 8.23
CA GLU A 108 20.37 -15.61 7.87
C GLU A 108 21.05 -15.98 6.55
N ILE A 109 21.82 -17.07 6.58
CA ILE A 109 22.65 -17.53 5.45
C ILE A 109 21.83 -17.69 4.16
N ASP A 110 20.66 -18.34 4.26
CA ASP A 110 19.80 -18.58 3.10
C ASP A 110 19.29 -17.28 2.48
N LEU A 111 19.01 -16.25 3.28
CA LEU A 111 18.59 -14.95 2.78
C LEU A 111 19.73 -14.24 2.04
N VAL A 112 20.95 -14.31 2.57
CA VAL A 112 22.14 -13.71 1.96
C VAL A 112 22.45 -14.38 0.63
N VAL A 113 22.53 -15.71 0.59
CA VAL A 113 22.84 -16.46 -0.65
C VAL A 113 21.78 -16.22 -1.71
N ASN A 114 20.49 -16.22 -1.34
CA ASN A 114 19.41 -15.95 -2.29
C ASN A 114 19.46 -14.51 -2.82
N ALA A 115 19.75 -13.53 -1.99
CA ALA A 115 19.89 -12.13 -2.43
C ALA A 115 21.05 -11.95 -3.42
N ILE A 116 22.19 -12.59 -3.15
CA ILE A 116 23.35 -12.60 -4.05
C ILE A 116 22.99 -13.25 -5.39
N ARG A 117 22.40 -14.46 -5.37
CA ARG A 117 22.02 -15.20 -6.58
C ARG A 117 21.10 -14.37 -7.46
N ARG A 118 20.00 -13.84 -6.90
CA ARG A 118 19.06 -12.97 -7.62
C ARG A 118 19.74 -11.76 -8.25
N THR A 119 20.62 -11.11 -7.49
CA THR A 119 21.29 -9.88 -7.95
C THR A 119 22.29 -10.17 -9.08
N LEU A 120 23.03 -11.28 -9.01
CA LEU A 120 23.96 -11.70 -10.06
C LEU A 120 23.23 -12.17 -11.33
N GLU A 121 22.16 -12.95 -11.19
CA GLU A 121 21.32 -13.40 -12.30
C GLU A 121 20.69 -12.22 -13.05
N ALA A 122 20.13 -11.24 -12.32
CA ALA A 122 19.58 -10.02 -12.91
C ALA A 122 20.64 -9.23 -13.70
N ARG A 123 21.87 -9.15 -13.17
CA ARG A 123 22.99 -8.48 -13.84
C ARG A 123 23.43 -9.22 -15.11
N GLU A 124 23.47 -10.55 -15.08
CA GLU A 124 23.82 -11.36 -16.24
C GLU A 124 22.75 -11.26 -17.34
N ALA A 125 21.46 -11.27 -16.97
CA ALA A 125 20.37 -11.05 -17.91
C ALA A 125 20.46 -9.69 -18.62
N VAL A 126 20.74 -8.61 -17.88
CA VAL A 126 20.94 -7.27 -18.45
C VAL A 126 22.18 -7.23 -19.36
N ARG A 127 23.29 -7.84 -18.94
CA ARG A 127 24.52 -7.90 -19.75
C ARG A 127 24.34 -8.69 -21.05
N THR A 128 23.55 -9.77 -21.00
CA THR A 128 23.25 -10.61 -22.16
C THR A 128 22.28 -9.92 -23.12
N ALA A 129 21.32 -9.14 -22.60
CA ALA A 129 20.41 -8.33 -23.40
C ALA A 129 21.13 -7.19 -24.14
N VAL A 130 22.13 -6.55 -23.52
CA VAL A 130 22.90 -5.45 -24.15
C VAL A 130 23.94 -5.97 -25.16
N ALA A 131 24.44 -7.20 -25.01
CA ALA A 131 25.39 -7.81 -25.93
C ALA A 131 24.73 -8.47 -27.17
N GLY A 132 23.40 -8.60 -27.19
CA GLY A 132 22.65 -9.40 -28.14
C GLY A 132 22.03 -8.67 -29.34
N ASP A 133 22.45 -7.44 -29.67
CA ASP A 133 21.89 -6.73 -30.82
C ASP A 133 22.59 -7.14 -32.14
N ALA A 134 22.29 -8.37 -32.59
CA ALA A 134 22.47 -8.81 -33.96
C ALA A 134 21.45 -9.92 -34.29
N SER A 135 20.28 -9.49 -34.75
CA SER A 135 19.35 -10.20 -35.62
C SER A 135 18.98 -11.65 -35.25
N VAL A 136 17.93 -11.85 -34.45
CA VAL A 136 16.97 -12.96 -34.68
C VAL A 136 15.58 -12.54 -34.18
N SER A 137 14.60 -12.56 -35.09
CA SER A 137 13.19 -12.54 -34.74
C SER A 137 12.79 -13.91 -34.18
N THR A 138 12.60 -14.01 -32.87
CA THR A 138 11.81 -15.08 -32.26
C THR A 138 10.91 -14.45 -31.22
N GLY A 139 9.60 -14.55 -31.46
CA GLY A 139 8.57 -14.04 -30.58
C GLY A 139 8.64 -14.68 -29.21
N VAL A 140 9.21 -13.94 -28.27
CA VAL A 140 8.83 -14.00 -26.86
C VAL A 140 8.34 -12.59 -26.57
N GLN A 141 7.03 -12.47 -26.33
CA GLN A 141 6.44 -11.20 -25.90
C GLN A 141 7.15 -10.75 -24.62
N PRO A 142 7.48 -9.44 -24.49
CA PRO A 142 7.96 -8.92 -23.22
C PRO A 142 6.92 -9.21 -22.13
N PRO A 143 7.32 -9.39 -20.85
CA PRO A 143 6.34 -9.48 -19.77
C PRO A 143 5.42 -8.26 -19.85
N GLU A 144 4.10 -8.52 -19.86
CA GLU A 144 3.07 -7.48 -20.07
C GLU A 144 3.38 -6.27 -19.20
N ASP A 145 3.50 -5.13 -19.88
CA ASP A 145 3.92 -3.86 -19.35
C ASP A 145 2.88 -3.35 -18.33
N VAL A 146 3.31 -2.93 -17.12
CA VAL A 146 2.47 -2.27 -16.09
C VAL A 146 1.86 -0.95 -16.63
N SER A 147 2.23 -0.56 -17.86
CA SER A 147 1.78 0.65 -18.55
C SER A 147 0.31 0.61 -19.00
N VAL A 148 -0.31 -0.56 -19.14
CA VAL A 148 -1.74 -0.66 -19.52
C VAL A 148 -2.59 -0.81 -18.25
N LEU A 149 -2.97 0.34 -17.67
CA LEU A 149 -4.03 0.36 -16.68
C LEU A 149 -5.33 -0.12 -17.35
N GLN A 150 -6.03 -1.04 -16.68
CA GLN A 150 -7.36 -1.41 -17.16
C GLN A 150 -8.24 -0.17 -17.15
N SER A 151 -8.98 0.04 -18.24
CA SER A 151 -9.98 1.10 -18.25
C SER A 151 -10.95 0.84 -17.10
N VAL A 152 -11.01 1.79 -16.16
CA VAL A 152 -12.09 1.79 -15.18
C VAL A 152 -13.35 2.09 -15.98
N VAL A 153 -14.30 1.16 -15.98
CA VAL A 153 -15.45 1.17 -16.89
C VAL A 153 -16.31 2.42 -16.66
N PHE A 154 -15.98 3.53 -17.34
CA PHE A 154 -16.69 4.80 -17.32
C PHE A 154 -17.34 5.14 -18.66
N GLU A 155 -17.64 4.13 -19.48
CA GLU A 155 -18.23 4.34 -20.81
C GLU A 155 -19.68 4.86 -20.73
N ARG A 156 -20.39 4.58 -19.63
CA ARG A 156 -21.78 5.00 -19.44
C ARG A 156 -21.91 6.07 -18.37
N GLN A 157 -22.47 7.20 -18.77
CA GLN A 157 -22.66 8.38 -17.92
C GLN A 157 -24.14 8.63 -17.62
N ALA A 158 -24.95 7.58 -17.62
CA ALA A 158 -26.39 7.62 -17.40
C ALA A 158 -26.75 7.85 -15.92
N SER A 159 -26.28 8.97 -15.35
CA SER A 159 -26.73 9.67 -14.13
C SER A 159 -25.67 10.69 -13.67
N ARG A 160 -25.35 11.65 -14.55
CA ARG A 160 -24.46 12.76 -14.20
C ARG A 160 -25.10 13.62 -13.11
N GLY A 161 -24.42 13.71 -11.97
CA GLY A 161 -24.64 14.76 -10.98
C GLY A 161 -23.79 15.99 -11.28
N ALA A 162 -23.50 16.77 -10.23
CA ALA A 162 -22.66 17.95 -10.33
C ALA A 162 -21.28 17.64 -10.94
N LEU A 163 -20.81 18.56 -11.79
CA LEU A 163 -19.43 18.56 -12.29
C LEU A 163 -18.47 18.81 -11.12
N MET A 164 -17.33 18.14 -11.13
CA MET A 164 -16.23 18.39 -10.20
C MET A 164 -14.90 18.23 -10.95
N PRO A 165 -13.83 18.93 -10.54
CA PRO A 165 -12.53 18.72 -11.15
C PRO A 165 -12.03 17.30 -10.87
N GLN A 166 -11.34 16.72 -11.85
CA GLN A 166 -10.47 15.58 -11.59
C GLN A 166 -9.28 16.03 -10.75
N ARG A 167 -8.71 15.12 -9.97
CA ARG A 167 -7.58 15.43 -9.09
C ARG A 167 -6.67 14.24 -8.91
N THR A 168 -5.38 14.50 -8.87
CA THR A 168 -4.34 13.56 -8.46
C THR A 168 -3.46 14.20 -7.38
N LEU A 169 -2.48 13.44 -6.87
CA LEU A 169 -1.46 13.99 -5.97
C LEU A 169 -0.42 14.79 -6.78
N ALA A 170 0.13 15.86 -6.20
CA ALA A 170 1.10 16.71 -6.91
C ALA A 170 2.47 16.03 -7.15
N ARG A 171 2.80 15.00 -6.35
CA ARG A 171 4.03 14.21 -6.48
C ARG A 171 3.81 12.80 -5.91
N SER A 172 4.69 11.87 -6.28
CA SER A 172 4.66 10.53 -5.70
C SER A 172 4.96 10.56 -4.20
N ALA A 173 4.35 9.64 -3.47
CA ALA A 173 4.47 9.55 -2.01
C ALA A 173 4.60 8.10 -1.56
N VAL A 174 5.24 7.89 -0.42
CA VAL A 174 5.44 6.55 0.16
C VAL A 174 4.95 6.55 1.60
N MET A 175 4.25 5.48 1.97
CA MET A 175 3.78 5.23 3.32
C MET A 175 4.09 3.79 3.69
N VAL A 176 4.52 3.55 4.92
CA VAL A 176 4.88 2.21 5.40
C VAL A 176 4.19 1.95 6.72
N GLY A 177 3.77 0.71 6.95
CA GLY A 177 3.23 0.27 8.22
C GLY A 177 3.08 -1.24 8.25
N GLN A 178 2.05 -1.70 8.94
CA GLN A 178 1.75 -3.12 9.11
C GLN A 178 0.29 -3.36 8.70
N GLY A 179 0.00 -4.49 8.05
CA GLY A 179 -1.38 -4.89 7.80
C GLY A 179 -2.09 -5.32 9.09
N LEU A 180 -3.37 -4.96 9.26
CA LEU A 180 -4.16 -5.28 10.45
C LEU A 180 -4.35 -6.79 10.60
N HIS A 181 -4.74 -7.46 9.52
CA HIS A 181 -5.13 -8.85 9.55
C HIS A 181 -3.93 -9.78 9.40
N SER A 182 -3.08 -9.52 8.41
CA SER A 182 -1.90 -10.37 8.15
C SER A 182 -0.78 -10.18 9.17
N GLY A 183 -0.71 -9.01 9.81
CA GLY A 183 0.42 -8.64 10.67
C GLY A 183 1.75 -8.51 9.91
N LYS A 184 1.76 -8.55 8.58
CA LYS A 184 2.97 -8.38 7.77
C LYS A 184 3.31 -6.90 7.61
N LYS A 185 4.60 -6.57 7.51
CA LYS A 185 5.03 -5.24 7.08
C LYS A 185 4.47 -4.99 5.66
N SER A 186 3.86 -3.85 5.47
CA SER A 186 3.30 -3.42 4.18
C SER A 186 3.70 -1.97 3.90
N GLY A 187 3.60 -1.56 2.64
CA GLY A 187 3.86 -0.21 2.19
C GLY A 187 3.01 0.14 0.99
N LEU A 188 2.75 1.44 0.87
CA LEU A 188 2.03 2.06 -0.24
C LEU A 188 2.98 2.99 -0.97
N ILE A 189 3.00 2.87 -2.30
CA ILE A 189 3.59 3.89 -3.18
C ILE A 189 2.44 4.50 -3.96
N PHE A 190 2.16 5.76 -3.70
CA PHE A 190 1.17 6.54 -4.42
C PHE A 190 1.85 7.23 -5.60
N GLU A 191 1.39 6.93 -6.81
CA GLU A 191 1.91 7.50 -8.05
C GLU A 191 0.79 8.27 -8.76
N PRO A 192 0.95 9.60 -8.96
CA PRO A 192 0.01 10.39 -9.72
C PRO A 192 -0.23 9.82 -11.12
N ARG A 193 -1.47 9.92 -11.59
CA ARG A 193 -1.88 9.45 -12.92
C ARG A 193 -2.65 10.53 -13.66
N GLY A 194 -2.67 10.41 -14.99
CA GLY A 194 -3.38 11.34 -15.87
C GLY A 194 -4.89 11.34 -15.64
N PRO A 195 -5.62 12.26 -16.29
CA PRO A 195 -7.08 12.27 -16.23
C PRO A 195 -7.68 10.96 -16.74
N ASP A 196 -8.87 10.65 -16.26
CA ASP A 196 -9.72 9.51 -16.62
C ASP A 196 -9.14 8.12 -16.32
N THR A 197 -8.04 8.05 -15.57
CA THR A 197 -7.44 6.75 -15.20
C THR A 197 -8.13 6.09 -14.02
N GLY A 198 -8.79 6.82 -13.13
CA GLY A 198 -9.35 6.22 -11.91
C GLY A 198 -8.28 5.81 -10.88
N ILE A 199 -8.74 5.18 -9.79
CA ILE A 199 -7.88 4.63 -8.73
C ILE A 199 -7.56 3.17 -9.01
N HIS A 200 -6.28 2.83 -8.95
CA HIS A 200 -5.76 1.49 -9.21
C HIS A 200 -4.84 1.04 -8.10
N PHE A 201 -4.84 -0.27 -7.82
CA PHE A 201 -3.86 -0.91 -6.98
C PHE A 201 -3.02 -1.89 -7.80
N VAL A 202 -1.76 -2.09 -7.42
CA VAL A 202 -0.90 -3.12 -8.03
C VAL A 202 0.01 -3.73 -6.99
N GLY A 203 0.23 -5.04 -7.06
CA GLY A 203 1.25 -5.71 -6.25
C GLY A 203 2.63 -5.18 -6.58
N VAL A 204 3.53 -5.12 -5.60
CA VAL A 204 4.90 -4.61 -5.82
C VAL A 204 5.63 -5.37 -6.93
N SER A 205 5.37 -6.68 -7.04
CA SER A 205 5.95 -7.57 -8.05
C SER A 205 4.98 -7.94 -9.17
N ASP A 206 3.77 -7.38 -9.16
CA ASP A 206 2.75 -7.74 -10.13
C ASP A 206 2.84 -6.84 -11.37
N THR A 207 2.48 -7.42 -12.52
CA THR A 207 2.47 -6.71 -13.80
C THR A 207 1.10 -6.10 -14.15
N ARG A 208 0.05 -6.41 -13.39
CA ARG A 208 -1.32 -5.99 -13.68
C ARG A 208 -1.90 -5.19 -12.53
N ALA A 209 -2.41 -4.00 -12.83
CA ALA A 209 -3.12 -3.20 -11.85
C ALA A 209 -4.59 -3.64 -11.77
N VAL A 210 -5.10 -3.81 -10.54
CA VAL A 210 -6.52 -4.00 -10.24
C VAL A 210 -7.20 -2.64 -10.04
N PRO A 211 -8.26 -2.31 -10.79
CA PRO A 211 -9.06 -1.12 -10.51
C PRO A 211 -9.71 -1.19 -9.12
N ALA A 212 -9.72 -0.08 -8.40
CA ALA A 212 -10.50 0.07 -7.18
C ALA A 212 -11.99 0.28 -7.54
N HIS A 213 -12.59 -0.76 -8.11
CA HIS A 213 -13.94 -0.75 -8.64
C HIS A 213 -14.72 -1.99 -8.19
N LEU A 214 -16.04 -1.85 -8.12
CA LEU A 214 -17.00 -2.84 -7.63
C LEU A 214 -16.82 -4.22 -8.27
N ASP A 215 -16.54 -4.26 -9.57
CA ASP A 215 -16.40 -5.50 -10.35
C ASP A 215 -15.21 -6.37 -9.90
N TYR A 216 -14.25 -5.77 -9.19
CA TYR A 216 -13.04 -6.43 -8.72
C TYR A 216 -13.08 -6.75 -7.23
N VAL A 217 -14.19 -6.47 -6.54
CA VAL A 217 -14.36 -6.81 -5.12
C VAL A 217 -14.51 -8.32 -4.96
N GLY A 218 -13.52 -8.96 -4.34
CA GLY A 218 -13.47 -10.41 -4.13
C GLY A 218 -14.00 -10.87 -2.78
N SER A 219 -13.76 -10.08 -1.72
CA SER A 219 -14.19 -10.42 -0.36
C SER A 219 -14.53 -9.18 0.45
N THR A 220 -15.49 -9.33 1.36
CA THR A 220 -16.00 -8.28 2.26
C THR A 220 -16.17 -8.79 3.70
N GLY A 221 -15.53 -9.91 4.05
CA GLY A 221 -15.77 -10.60 5.33
C GLY A 221 -15.41 -9.77 6.56
N TYR A 222 -14.20 -9.22 6.59
CA TYR A 222 -13.69 -8.38 7.69
C TYR A 222 -13.05 -7.07 7.22
N ALA A 223 -12.87 -6.94 5.91
CA ALA A 223 -12.27 -5.83 5.20
C ALA A 223 -12.71 -5.90 3.74
N THR A 224 -12.63 -4.80 3.00
CA THR A 224 -12.86 -4.82 1.55
C THR A 224 -11.58 -5.22 0.82
N THR A 225 -11.67 -6.30 0.05
CA THR A 225 -10.55 -6.85 -0.72
C THR A 225 -10.88 -6.84 -2.20
N ILE A 226 -9.98 -6.29 -3.02
CA ILE A 226 -10.06 -6.32 -4.47
C ILE A 226 -9.05 -7.31 -5.06
N HIS A 227 -9.38 -7.90 -6.20
CA HIS A 227 -8.50 -8.84 -6.90
C HIS A 227 -8.64 -8.79 -8.42
N LEU A 228 -7.54 -9.07 -9.11
CA LEU A 228 -7.49 -9.28 -10.55
C LEU A 228 -6.26 -10.12 -10.90
N GLY A 229 -6.48 -11.31 -11.47
CA GLY A 229 -5.37 -12.23 -11.76
C GLY A 229 -4.63 -12.61 -10.47
N SER A 230 -3.30 -12.38 -10.44
CA SER A 230 -2.47 -12.62 -9.26
C SER A 230 -2.53 -11.48 -8.23
N THR A 231 -2.96 -10.30 -8.64
CA THR A 231 -3.00 -9.12 -7.76
C THR A 231 -4.20 -9.19 -6.84
N GLN A 232 -3.94 -9.08 -5.54
CA GLN A 232 -4.94 -8.95 -4.50
C GLN A 232 -4.50 -7.90 -3.50
N VAL A 233 -5.42 -6.99 -3.14
CA VAL A 233 -5.17 -6.00 -2.10
C VAL A 233 -6.35 -5.95 -1.14
N ALA A 234 -6.07 -6.19 0.14
CA ALA A 234 -7.04 -6.16 1.23
C ALA A 234 -7.00 -4.84 2.02
N THR A 235 -8.09 -4.56 2.73
CA THR A 235 -8.21 -3.45 3.70
C THR A 235 -8.09 -2.07 3.05
N ILE A 236 -8.66 -1.92 1.85
CA ILE A 236 -8.55 -0.68 1.08
C ILE A 236 -9.47 0.45 1.58
N GLU A 237 -10.45 0.13 2.41
CA GLU A 237 -11.53 1.02 2.85
C GLU A 237 -11.04 2.35 3.45
N HIS A 238 -10.02 2.34 4.33
CA HIS A 238 -9.56 3.58 4.99
C HIS A 238 -8.85 4.52 4.00
N VAL A 239 -7.95 3.98 3.18
CA VAL A 239 -7.26 4.79 2.17
C VAL A 239 -8.25 5.28 1.12
N MET A 240 -9.19 4.44 0.68
CA MET A 240 -10.26 4.83 -0.24
C MET A 240 -11.16 5.92 0.36
N SER A 241 -11.40 5.88 1.67
CA SER A 241 -12.17 6.90 2.39
C SER A 241 -11.47 8.26 2.35
N ALA A 242 -10.16 8.29 2.63
CA ALA A 242 -9.35 9.50 2.50
C ALA A 242 -9.28 10.00 1.05
N LEU A 243 -9.04 9.12 0.07
CA LEU A 243 -9.01 9.49 -1.35
C LEU A 243 -10.35 10.10 -1.79
N ASN A 244 -11.46 9.47 -1.40
CA ASN A 244 -12.80 9.98 -1.65
C ASN A 244 -12.96 11.36 -1.00
N ALA A 245 -12.61 11.55 0.27
CA ALA A 245 -12.76 12.82 0.97
C ALA A 245 -11.98 13.97 0.33
N TYR A 246 -10.75 13.74 -0.11
CA TYR A 246 -9.91 14.75 -0.78
C TYR A 246 -10.18 14.87 -2.29
N GLY A 247 -10.94 13.94 -2.85
CA GLY A 247 -11.45 14.01 -4.23
C GLY A 247 -10.43 13.55 -5.26
N ILE A 248 -9.46 12.76 -4.82
CA ILE A 248 -8.44 12.18 -5.69
C ILE A 248 -9.13 11.13 -6.56
N SER A 249 -9.20 11.40 -7.86
CA SER A 249 -9.83 10.55 -8.86
C SER A 249 -8.84 9.63 -9.57
N ASN A 250 -7.58 10.05 -9.71
CA ASN A 250 -6.60 9.39 -10.57
C ASN A 250 -5.32 9.07 -9.80
N LEU A 251 -5.04 7.79 -9.55
CA LEU A 251 -3.89 7.37 -8.76
C LEU A 251 -3.57 5.89 -9.00
N LEU A 252 -2.28 5.55 -9.10
CA LEU A 252 -1.82 4.17 -8.96
C LEU A 252 -1.22 3.98 -7.56
N ILE A 253 -1.63 2.92 -6.88
CA ILE A 253 -1.22 2.60 -5.51
C ILE A 253 -0.52 1.24 -5.53
N LYS A 254 0.80 1.23 -5.41
CA LYS A 254 1.54 -0.02 -5.24
C LYS A 254 1.39 -0.49 -3.81
N CYS A 255 0.95 -1.71 -3.59
CA CYS A 255 0.70 -2.25 -2.26
C CYS A 255 1.13 -3.72 -2.19
N ASN A 256 1.71 -4.14 -1.06
CA ASN A 256 2.06 -5.54 -0.84
C ASN A 256 0.95 -6.29 -0.11
N GLY A 257 -0.10 -6.69 -0.84
CA GLY A 257 -1.15 -7.60 -0.38
C GLY A 257 -2.21 -7.00 0.56
N GLU A 258 -1.84 -6.17 1.52
CA GLU A 258 -2.75 -5.54 2.48
C GLU A 258 -2.34 -4.09 2.73
N VAL A 259 -3.30 -3.16 2.71
CA VAL A 259 -3.04 -1.75 3.04
C VAL A 259 -2.64 -1.63 4.52
N PRO A 260 -1.58 -0.86 4.86
CA PRO A 260 -1.20 -0.65 6.24
C PRO A 260 -2.34 -0.05 7.08
N VAL A 261 -2.54 -0.60 8.29
CA VAL A 261 -3.58 -0.12 9.22
C VAL A 261 -3.23 1.20 9.88
N LEU A 262 -1.94 1.50 10.02
CA LEU A 262 -1.41 2.71 10.67
C LEU A 262 -1.93 2.82 12.10
N ASP A 263 -2.54 3.93 12.50
CA ASP A 263 -3.23 4.09 13.78
C ASP A 263 -4.66 3.52 13.83
N GLY A 264 -5.11 2.84 12.76
CA GLY A 264 -6.47 2.30 12.64
C GLY A 264 -7.49 3.27 12.07
N SER A 265 -7.10 4.50 11.76
CA SER A 265 -7.95 5.55 11.21
C SER A 265 -7.44 6.02 9.84
N SER A 266 -7.97 7.14 9.35
CA SER A 266 -7.53 7.76 8.08
C SER A 266 -6.64 8.99 8.27
N VAL A 267 -6.30 9.37 9.51
CA VAL A 267 -5.54 10.61 9.82
C VAL A 267 -4.20 10.67 9.11
N GLU A 268 -3.46 9.57 9.09
CA GLU A 268 -2.13 9.52 8.51
C GLU A 268 -2.19 9.63 6.98
N PHE A 269 -3.17 8.98 6.32
CA PHE A 269 -3.41 9.18 4.89
C PHE A 269 -3.71 10.63 4.56
N CYS A 270 -4.57 11.27 5.35
CA CYS A 270 -4.93 12.68 5.15
C CYS A 270 -3.70 13.58 5.27
N SER A 271 -2.90 13.37 6.32
CA SER A 271 -1.70 14.18 6.59
C SER A 271 -0.68 14.04 5.46
N LEU A 272 -0.48 12.82 4.94
CA LEU A 272 0.37 12.59 3.78
C LEU A 272 -0.14 13.32 2.53
N PHE A 273 -1.44 13.21 2.24
CA PHE A 273 -2.01 13.85 1.05
C PHE A 273 -1.91 15.37 1.11
N GLU A 274 -2.13 15.96 2.29
CA GLU A 274 -1.96 17.40 2.53
C GLU A 274 -0.49 17.84 2.37
N GLU A 275 0.46 17.08 2.89
CA GLU A 275 1.90 17.36 2.76
C GLU A 275 2.37 17.28 1.29
N VAL A 276 1.90 16.27 0.58
CA VAL A 276 2.21 16.02 -0.83
C VAL A 276 1.59 17.09 -1.72
N GLY A 277 0.38 17.53 -1.41
CA GLY A 277 -0.41 18.46 -2.21
C GLY A 277 -1.14 17.77 -3.36
N PHE A 278 -1.95 18.57 -4.07
CA PHE A 278 -2.87 18.08 -5.10
C PHE A 278 -2.68 18.81 -6.42
N GLU A 279 -2.98 18.12 -7.52
CA GLU A 279 -3.07 18.70 -8.85
C GLU A 279 -4.47 18.46 -9.42
N ASN A 280 -5.19 19.54 -9.75
CA ASN A 280 -6.47 19.42 -10.45
C ASN A 280 -6.20 19.21 -11.95
N GLN A 281 -6.96 18.30 -12.56
CA GLN A 281 -6.81 17.91 -13.95
C GLN A 281 -8.04 18.28 -14.76
N ALA A 282 -7.84 18.60 -16.04
CA ALA A 282 -8.94 18.91 -16.96
C ALA A 282 -9.72 17.64 -17.33
N GLY A 283 -11.00 17.80 -17.66
CA GLY A 283 -11.87 16.73 -18.11
C GLY A 283 -13.27 16.79 -17.48
N ASP A 284 -14.25 16.21 -18.17
CA ASP A 284 -15.65 16.18 -17.72
C ASP A 284 -15.86 15.08 -16.67
N TRP A 285 -15.65 15.42 -15.40
CA TRP A 285 -15.82 14.47 -14.29
C TRP A 285 -17.04 14.80 -13.45
N HIS A 286 -18.04 13.94 -13.52
CA HIS A 286 -19.31 14.13 -12.83
C HIS A 286 -19.45 13.19 -11.65
N ARG A 287 -20.08 13.67 -10.57
CA ARG A 287 -20.62 12.79 -9.52
C ARG A 287 -21.67 11.83 -10.12
N ILE A 288 -21.93 10.73 -9.44
CA ILE A 288 -23.02 9.81 -9.75
C ILE A 288 -24.25 10.26 -8.96
N ALA A 289 -25.25 10.82 -9.64
CA ALA A 289 -26.51 11.19 -8.99
C ALA A 289 -27.42 9.97 -8.80
N VAL A 290 -27.82 9.71 -7.56
CA VAL A 290 -28.90 8.75 -7.28
C VAL A 290 -30.22 9.44 -7.58
N LYS A 291 -30.91 9.00 -8.65
CA LYS A 291 -32.17 9.63 -9.11
C LYS A 291 -33.41 9.08 -8.43
N GLU A 292 -33.34 7.83 -7.99
CA GLU A 292 -34.44 7.12 -7.33
C GLU A 292 -33.92 6.39 -6.09
N PRO A 293 -34.73 6.24 -5.03
CA PRO A 293 -34.28 5.54 -3.83
C PRO A 293 -33.90 4.08 -4.09
N VAL A 294 -32.74 3.67 -3.59
CA VAL A 294 -32.24 2.28 -3.66
C VAL A 294 -32.09 1.73 -2.25
N ARG A 295 -32.56 0.51 -1.99
CA ARG A 295 -32.52 -0.10 -0.65
C ARG A 295 -32.01 -1.54 -0.68
N VAL A 296 -31.21 -1.90 0.31
CA VAL A 296 -30.79 -3.27 0.62
C VAL A 296 -31.05 -3.55 2.10
N ASP A 297 -31.63 -4.70 2.38
CA ASP A 297 -31.93 -5.19 3.73
C ASP A 297 -31.33 -6.59 3.91
N ALA A 298 -30.70 -6.85 5.06
CA ALA A 298 -30.17 -8.16 5.42
C ALA A 298 -30.17 -8.33 6.95
N GLY A 299 -31.09 -9.16 7.46
CA GLY A 299 -31.23 -9.38 8.90
C GLY A 299 -31.55 -8.08 9.65
N LYS A 300 -30.67 -7.68 10.57
CA LYS A 300 -30.80 -6.42 11.35
C LYS A 300 -30.17 -5.20 10.65
N ALA A 301 -29.48 -5.42 9.54
CA ALA A 301 -28.78 -4.38 8.81
C ALA A 301 -29.62 -3.89 7.62
N SER A 302 -29.59 -2.59 7.37
CA SER A 302 -30.22 -1.99 6.18
C SER A 302 -29.43 -0.78 5.69
N ILE A 303 -29.36 -0.60 4.39
CA ILE A 303 -28.80 0.59 3.75
C ILE A 303 -29.76 1.09 2.69
N ARG A 304 -30.02 2.40 2.70
CA ARG A 304 -30.84 3.09 1.71
C ARG A 304 -30.07 4.27 1.17
N LEU A 305 -30.09 4.46 -0.14
CA LEU A 305 -29.64 5.69 -0.77
C LEU A 305 -30.84 6.43 -1.32
N GLU A 306 -30.92 7.73 -1.06
CA GLU A 306 -31.96 8.62 -1.52
C GLU A 306 -31.36 9.75 -2.38
N PRO A 307 -32.11 10.28 -3.35
CA PRO A 307 -31.70 11.47 -4.10
C PRO A 307 -31.38 12.63 -3.16
N CYS A 308 -30.22 13.25 -3.38
CA CYS A 308 -29.75 14.39 -2.62
C CYS A 308 -28.80 15.22 -3.49
N ASP A 309 -28.71 16.52 -3.24
CA ASP A 309 -27.77 17.41 -3.96
C ASP A 309 -26.33 17.31 -3.43
N SER A 310 -26.15 16.69 -2.26
CA SER A 310 -24.87 16.47 -1.59
C SER A 310 -24.60 14.97 -1.36
N PHE A 311 -23.42 14.66 -0.84
CA PHE A 311 -23.13 13.34 -0.29
C PHE A 311 -23.23 13.41 1.23
N GLU A 312 -24.25 12.76 1.79
CA GLU A 312 -24.52 12.72 3.23
C GLU A 312 -24.65 11.26 3.69
N ILE A 313 -24.16 10.93 4.88
CA ILE A 313 -24.32 9.64 5.52
C ILE A 313 -24.94 9.84 6.90
N ASP A 314 -26.14 9.30 7.09
CA ASP A 314 -26.83 9.12 8.36
C ASP A 314 -26.65 7.67 8.81
N TYR A 315 -25.73 7.45 9.74
CA TYR A 315 -25.38 6.11 10.20
C TYR A 315 -25.88 5.89 11.62
N THR A 316 -26.55 4.77 11.84
CA THR A 316 -26.91 4.26 13.16
C THR A 316 -26.31 2.88 13.39
N LEU A 317 -25.61 2.69 14.51
CA LEU A 317 -25.21 1.38 15.02
C LEU A 317 -25.84 1.13 16.39
N GLU A 318 -25.92 -0.15 16.74
CA GLU A 318 -26.49 -0.64 17.98
C GLU A 318 -25.78 -1.93 18.38
N TYR A 319 -24.82 -1.79 19.29
CA TYR A 319 -24.14 -2.90 19.94
C TYR A 319 -24.59 -2.99 21.42
N PRO A 320 -24.40 -4.14 22.08
CA PRO A 320 -24.50 -4.20 23.53
C PRO A 320 -23.60 -3.16 24.22
N ALA A 321 -23.88 -2.87 25.49
CA ALA A 321 -22.93 -2.13 26.32
C ALA A 321 -21.53 -2.80 26.25
N PRO A 322 -20.44 -2.03 26.23
CA PRO A 322 -20.36 -0.59 26.51
C PRO A 322 -20.56 0.34 25.30
N VAL A 323 -20.56 -0.17 24.05
CA VAL A 323 -20.67 0.68 22.84
C VAL A 323 -22.07 1.29 22.71
N GLY A 324 -23.10 0.49 22.97
CA GLY A 324 -24.49 0.94 22.96
C GLY A 324 -25.00 1.35 21.57
N ARG A 325 -26.08 2.13 21.56
CA ARG A 325 -26.68 2.70 20.36
C ARG A 325 -26.07 4.08 20.09
N GLN A 326 -25.56 4.27 18.88
CA GLN A 326 -24.97 5.54 18.43
C GLN A 326 -25.54 5.91 17.06
N ARG A 327 -25.72 7.22 16.84
CA ARG A 327 -26.12 7.77 15.55
C ARG A 327 -25.27 9.00 15.26
N PHE A 328 -24.74 9.09 14.05
CA PHE A 328 -24.04 10.27 13.56
C PHE A 328 -24.46 10.57 12.12
N VAL A 329 -24.61 11.86 11.81
CA VAL A 329 -24.93 12.33 10.46
C VAL A 329 -23.76 13.19 9.99
N PHE A 330 -23.18 12.82 8.86
CA PHE A 330 -22.03 13.51 8.30
C PHE A 330 -22.28 13.86 6.83
N ARG A 331 -21.94 15.08 6.45
CA ARG A 331 -22.03 15.56 5.07
C ARG A 331 -20.63 15.89 4.55
N LEU A 332 -20.23 15.24 3.46
CA LEU A 332 -18.90 15.36 2.87
C LEU A 332 -18.88 16.47 1.80
N ASP A 333 -18.90 17.72 2.25
CA ASP A 333 -18.76 18.89 1.37
C ASP A 333 -17.31 19.36 1.26
N ASP A 334 -16.55 19.25 2.36
CA ASP A 334 -15.21 19.83 2.51
C ASP A 334 -14.25 18.81 3.17
N PRO A 335 -13.05 18.58 2.61
CA PRO A 335 -12.05 17.71 3.22
C PRO A 335 -11.67 18.09 4.66
N SER A 336 -11.72 19.38 5.04
CA SER A 336 -11.35 19.79 6.41
C SER A 336 -12.34 19.28 7.46
N ALA A 337 -13.64 19.24 7.14
CA ALA A 337 -14.65 18.65 8.00
C ALA A 337 -14.41 17.14 8.18
N TYR A 338 -14.11 16.42 7.09
CA TYR A 338 -13.73 15.02 7.17
C TYR A 338 -12.48 14.80 8.04
N ARG A 339 -11.44 15.61 7.83
CA ARG A 339 -10.16 15.55 8.57
C ARG A 339 -10.34 15.72 10.08
N LYS A 340 -11.32 16.52 10.48
CA LYS A 340 -11.63 16.84 11.87
C LYS A 340 -12.58 15.83 12.52
N GLU A 341 -13.64 15.43 11.80
CA GLU A 341 -14.78 14.75 12.41
C GLU A 341 -14.85 13.25 12.13
N ILE A 342 -14.24 12.77 11.05
CA ILE A 342 -14.35 11.37 10.62
C ILE A 342 -12.98 10.70 10.55
N ALA A 343 -12.00 11.34 9.90
CA ALA A 343 -10.68 10.77 9.69
C ALA A 343 -10.00 10.24 10.96
N PRO A 344 -10.13 10.86 12.16
CA PRO A 344 -9.50 10.36 13.38
C PRO A 344 -10.16 9.13 14.00
N ALA A 345 -11.35 8.71 13.55
CA ALA A 345 -12.07 7.61 14.16
C ALA A 345 -11.43 6.26 13.80
N ARG A 346 -10.88 5.59 14.81
CA ARG A 346 -10.16 4.32 14.62
C ARG A 346 -11.10 3.13 14.49
N THR A 347 -10.61 2.11 13.80
CA THR A 347 -11.25 0.79 13.76
C THR A 347 -11.35 0.20 15.15
N PHE A 348 -12.30 -0.70 15.35
CA PHE A 348 -12.59 -1.24 16.67
C PHE A 348 -12.97 -2.71 16.64
N GLY A 349 -12.70 -3.39 17.74
CA GLY A 349 -13.03 -4.80 17.95
C GLY A 349 -13.39 -5.08 19.40
N PHE A 350 -13.81 -6.32 19.68
CA PHE A 350 -14.19 -6.75 21.02
C PHE A 350 -13.28 -7.88 21.51
N VAL A 351 -12.95 -7.87 22.81
CA VAL A 351 -12.09 -8.91 23.43
C VAL A 351 -12.60 -10.32 23.15
N LYS A 352 -13.91 -10.50 23.26
CA LYS A 352 -14.60 -11.79 23.02
C LYS A 352 -14.36 -12.35 21.60
N ASP A 353 -14.07 -11.49 20.63
CA ASP A 353 -13.95 -11.86 19.21
C ASP A 353 -12.49 -12.08 18.79
N ILE A 354 -11.50 -11.56 19.54
CA ILE A 354 -10.06 -11.69 19.21
C ILE A 354 -9.64 -13.15 19.03
N GLY A 355 -10.02 -14.01 19.97
CA GLY A 355 -9.60 -15.42 19.94
C GLY A 355 -10.12 -16.17 18.72
N LEU A 356 -11.32 -15.82 18.23
CA LEU A 356 -11.88 -16.38 17.00
C LEU A 356 -11.14 -15.87 15.76
N LEU A 357 -10.90 -14.55 15.69
CA LEU A 357 -10.20 -13.91 14.57
C LEU A 357 -8.78 -14.46 14.42
N GLN A 358 -8.02 -14.57 15.52
CA GLN A 358 -6.66 -15.10 15.50
C GLN A 358 -6.60 -16.56 15.06
N ARG A 359 -7.57 -17.40 15.47
CA ARG A 359 -7.69 -18.79 14.99
C ARG A 359 -8.00 -18.89 13.50
N GLN A 360 -8.58 -17.85 12.92
CA GLN A 360 -8.82 -17.72 11.48
C GLN A 360 -7.63 -17.07 10.74
N GLY A 361 -6.52 -16.77 11.43
CA GLY A 361 -5.35 -16.11 10.85
C GLY A 361 -5.56 -14.61 10.59
N LEU A 362 -6.51 -13.97 11.30
CA LEU A 362 -6.86 -12.56 11.18
C LEU A 362 -6.48 -11.79 12.45
N ALA A 363 -6.47 -10.46 12.34
CA ALA A 363 -6.12 -9.53 13.42
C ALA A 363 -4.73 -9.78 14.04
N LEU A 364 -3.79 -10.35 13.27
CA LEU A 364 -2.42 -10.66 13.74
C LEU A 364 -1.57 -9.39 13.87
N GLY A 365 -1.92 -8.32 13.16
CA GLY A 365 -1.31 -7.00 13.22
C GLY A 365 -1.97 -6.04 14.20
N GLY A 366 -3.01 -6.45 14.93
CA GLY A 366 -3.63 -5.63 15.96
C GLY A 366 -2.61 -5.29 17.05
N ARG A 367 -2.47 -3.99 17.35
CA ARG A 367 -1.62 -3.43 18.41
C ARG A 367 -2.45 -2.41 19.18
N PHE A 368 -2.07 -2.13 20.42
CA PHE A 368 -2.84 -1.24 21.29
C PHE A 368 -2.96 0.21 20.77
N ASP A 369 -2.13 0.61 19.81
CA ASP A 369 -2.11 1.93 19.19
C ASP A 369 -2.88 2.01 17.86
N ASN A 370 -3.34 0.87 17.29
CA ASN A 370 -3.89 0.83 15.93
C ASN A 370 -5.37 0.40 15.79
N PHE A 371 -6.08 0.28 16.91
CA PHE A 371 -7.54 0.08 16.95
C PHE A 371 -8.07 0.36 18.37
N VAL A 372 -9.38 0.44 18.55
CA VAL A 372 -10.03 0.48 19.86
C VAL A 372 -10.52 -0.92 20.24
N LEU A 373 -10.06 -1.44 21.37
CA LEU A 373 -10.48 -2.73 21.91
C LEU A 373 -11.51 -2.55 23.03
N PHE A 374 -12.74 -2.99 22.78
CA PHE A 374 -13.81 -2.98 23.76
C PHE A 374 -13.84 -4.27 24.61
N GLY A 375 -13.78 -4.09 25.92
CA GLY A 375 -14.08 -5.11 26.94
C GLY A 375 -15.53 -5.03 27.42
N GLU A 376 -15.79 -5.61 28.59
CA GLU A 376 -17.12 -5.58 29.22
C GLU A 376 -17.50 -4.20 29.75
N GLU A 377 -16.53 -3.46 30.30
CA GLU A 377 -16.77 -2.16 30.96
C GLU A 377 -16.51 -0.94 30.07
N GLY A 378 -15.81 -1.10 28.93
CA GLY A 378 -15.41 0.03 28.10
C GLY A 378 -14.23 -0.29 27.17
N PRO A 379 -13.66 0.74 26.52
CA PRO A 379 -12.40 0.61 25.81
C PRO A 379 -11.26 0.30 26.79
N ILE A 380 -10.36 -0.62 26.41
CA ILE A 380 -9.30 -1.15 27.30
C ILE A 380 -7.95 -0.48 27.06
N ASN A 381 -7.62 -0.21 25.80
CA ASN A 381 -6.25 0.07 25.38
C ASN A 381 -5.93 1.56 25.24
N ASP A 382 -6.94 2.37 24.91
CA ASP A 382 -6.80 3.82 24.82
C ASP A 382 -8.16 4.49 25.01
N ALA A 383 -8.14 5.76 25.40
CA ALA A 383 -9.36 6.56 25.45
C ALA A 383 -9.92 6.76 24.04
N LEU A 384 -11.25 6.88 23.93
CA LEU A 384 -11.86 7.22 22.65
C LEU A 384 -11.48 8.66 22.26
N ARG A 385 -11.16 8.85 20.97
CA ARG A 385 -10.95 10.19 20.38
C ARG A 385 -12.25 10.96 20.30
N PHE A 386 -13.38 10.24 20.21
CA PHE A 386 -14.73 10.78 20.27
C PHE A 386 -15.63 9.86 21.11
N PRO A 387 -16.60 10.38 21.89
CA PRO A 387 -17.57 9.53 22.58
C PRO A 387 -18.33 8.58 21.64
N ASP A 388 -18.51 9.00 20.38
CA ASP A 388 -19.17 8.33 19.27
C ASP A 388 -18.16 7.84 18.21
N GLU A 389 -16.91 7.54 18.60
CA GLU A 389 -15.85 7.04 17.69
C GLU A 389 -16.27 5.81 16.87
N PRO A 390 -16.96 4.78 17.42
CA PRO A 390 -17.40 3.62 16.64
C PRO A 390 -18.31 3.96 15.45
N VAL A 391 -19.30 4.85 15.63
CA VAL A 391 -20.20 5.21 14.52
C VAL A 391 -19.52 6.10 13.48
N ARG A 392 -18.61 6.98 13.91
CA ARG A 392 -17.78 7.77 12.99
C ARG A 392 -16.86 6.88 12.16
N HIS A 393 -16.31 5.82 12.75
CA HIS A 393 -15.51 4.85 12.01
C HIS A 393 -16.35 4.07 10.99
N LYS A 394 -17.58 3.67 11.33
CA LYS A 394 -18.47 3.04 10.34
C LYS A 394 -18.84 3.98 9.18
N ILE A 395 -18.91 5.29 9.43
CA ILE A 395 -19.05 6.30 8.37
C ILE A 395 -17.77 6.37 7.53
N LEU A 396 -16.58 6.36 8.15
CA LEU A 396 -15.29 6.29 7.45
C LEU A 396 -15.26 5.08 6.49
N ASP A 397 -15.61 3.88 6.95
CA ASP A 397 -15.71 2.68 6.12
C ASP A 397 -16.66 2.88 4.93
N ALA A 398 -17.86 3.40 5.21
CA ALA A 398 -18.88 3.61 4.18
C ALA A 398 -18.44 4.63 3.12
N ILE A 399 -17.75 5.71 3.50
CA ILE A 399 -17.18 6.68 2.55
C ILE A 399 -16.17 5.99 1.62
N GLY A 400 -15.34 5.08 2.15
CA GLY A 400 -14.37 4.33 1.37
C GLY A 400 -15.01 3.32 0.42
N ASP A 401 -15.87 2.44 0.95
CA ASP A 401 -16.55 1.40 0.18
C ASP A 401 -17.39 2.01 -0.95
N LEU A 402 -18.18 3.04 -0.66
CA LEU A 402 -19.07 3.66 -1.63
C LEU A 402 -18.33 4.34 -2.79
N TYR A 403 -17.02 4.60 -2.63
CA TYR A 403 -16.18 5.15 -3.69
C TYR A 403 -15.80 4.10 -4.76
N LEU A 404 -16.07 2.82 -4.52
CA LEU A 404 -15.81 1.71 -5.46
C LEU A 404 -16.76 1.68 -6.67
N LEU A 405 -17.68 2.63 -6.81
CA LEU A 405 -18.29 2.93 -8.12
C LEU A 405 -17.38 3.77 -9.03
N GLY A 406 -16.17 4.10 -8.57
CA GLY A 406 -15.15 4.86 -9.30
C GLY A 406 -15.38 6.37 -9.34
N ARG A 407 -16.54 6.86 -8.90
CA ARG A 407 -16.86 8.29 -8.80
C ARG A 407 -17.65 8.56 -7.53
N ARG A 408 -17.56 9.80 -7.04
CA ARG A 408 -18.29 10.23 -5.84
C ARG A 408 -19.79 10.16 -6.09
N LEU A 409 -20.53 9.61 -5.14
CA LEU A 409 -21.99 9.64 -5.16
C LEU A 409 -22.53 11.03 -4.81
N GLN A 410 -23.72 11.34 -5.32
CA GLN A 410 -24.54 12.48 -4.93
C GLN A 410 -25.87 11.90 -4.45
N ALA A 411 -25.94 11.65 -3.14
CA ALA A 411 -27.00 10.90 -2.49
C ALA A 411 -26.93 11.07 -0.97
N LYS A 412 -28.07 10.88 -0.31
CA LYS A 412 -28.15 10.66 1.14
C LYS A 412 -28.15 9.17 1.41
N VAL A 413 -27.15 8.69 2.14
CA VAL A 413 -27.03 7.31 2.62
C VAL A 413 -27.63 7.24 4.01
N ILE A 414 -28.58 6.34 4.21
CA ILE A 414 -29.17 6.02 5.51
C ILE A 414 -28.79 4.58 5.81
N ALA A 415 -27.92 4.39 6.80
CA ALA A 415 -27.33 3.10 7.13
C ALA A 415 -27.68 2.72 8.57
N HIS A 416 -28.13 1.48 8.76
CA HIS A 416 -28.37 0.89 10.07
C HIS A 416 -27.61 -0.42 10.17
N MET A 417 -26.66 -0.53 11.10
CA MET A 417 -25.88 -1.76 11.37
C MET A 417 -25.19 -2.35 10.13
N THR A 418 -24.79 -1.53 9.16
CA THR A 418 -24.18 -2.01 7.92
C THR A 418 -22.70 -2.37 8.10
N GLY A 419 -22.11 -2.94 7.06
CA GLY A 419 -20.70 -3.26 6.96
C GLY A 419 -20.35 -3.40 5.48
N HIS A 420 -19.12 -3.79 5.16
CA HIS A 420 -18.62 -3.83 3.79
C HIS A 420 -19.55 -4.58 2.82
N SER A 421 -20.02 -5.78 3.20
CA SER A 421 -20.95 -6.56 2.37
C SER A 421 -22.24 -5.81 2.00
N HIS A 422 -22.79 -5.02 2.92
CA HIS A 422 -24.01 -4.25 2.69
C HIS A 422 -23.74 -3.02 1.80
N ASN A 423 -22.62 -2.35 2.03
CA ASN A 423 -22.18 -1.21 1.21
C ASN A 423 -21.98 -1.67 -0.25
N ILE A 424 -21.26 -2.77 -0.46
CA ILE A 424 -21.07 -3.37 -1.79
C ILE A 424 -22.39 -3.83 -2.41
N ALA A 425 -23.30 -4.44 -1.63
CA ALA A 425 -24.59 -4.88 -2.15
C ALA A 425 -25.44 -3.70 -2.68
N VAL A 426 -25.40 -2.54 -2.03
CA VAL A 426 -26.14 -1.37 -2.55
C VAL A 426 -25.48 -0.76 -3.77
N LEU A 427 -24.14 -0.78 -3.85
CA LEU A 427 -23.43 -0.37 -5.07
C LEU A 427 -23.80 -1.25 -6.27
N LYS A 428 -23.96 -2.57 -6.09
CA LYS A 428 -24.44 -3.47 -7.15
C LYS A 428 -25.81 -3.07 -7.68
N LYS A 429 -26.75 -2.74 -6.78
CA LYS A 429 -28.07 -2.24 -7.20
C LYS A 429 -28.00 -0.91 -7.95
N ILE A 430 -27.13 0.01 -7.52
CA ILE A 430 -26.93 1.29 -8.22
C ILE A 430 -26.34 1.03 -9.61
N ARG A 431 -25.33 0.16 -9.71
CA ARG A 431 -24.71 -0.20 -10.98
C ARG A 431 -25.73 -0.76 -11.97
N GLU A 432 -26.59 -1.67 -11.53
CA GLU A 432 -27.68 -2.21 -12.36
C GLU A 432 -28.63 -1.13 -12.89
N LEU A 433 -28.90 -0.08 -12.11
CA LEU A 433 -29.73 1.04 -12.55
C LEU A 433 -29.00 1.94 -13.54
N LEU A 434 -27.70 2.16 -13.33
CA LEU A 434 -26.85 2.92 -14.27
C LEU A 434 -26.68 2.22 -15.62
N ASP A 435 -26.68 0.89 -15.65
CA ASP A 435 -26.56 0.12 -16.89
C ASP A 435 -27.89 0.05 -17.69
N ARG A 436 -29.03 0.28 -17.03
CA ARG A 436 -30.37 0.32 -17.65
C ARG A 436 -30.77 1.69 -18.21
N ALA A 437 -30.19 2.76 -17.67
CA ALA A 437 -30.40 4.14 -18.10
C ALA A 437 -29.52 4.50 -19.30
#